data_AF-A0A3Q0IS00-F1
#
_entry.id   AF-A0A3Q0IS00-F1
#
_cell.length_a   1.000
_cell.length_b   1.000
_cell.length_c   1.000
_cell.angle_alpha   90.00
_cell.angle_beta   90.00
_cell.angle_gamma   90.00
#
_symmetry.space_group_name_H-M   'P 1'
#
loop_
_entity.id
_entity.type
_entity.pdbx_description
1 polymer ?
#
loop_
_entity_poly.entity_id
_entity_poly.type
_entity_poly.pdbx_seq_one_letter_code
_entity_poly.pdbx_strand_id
1 'polypeptide(L)'
;MSLLRYYGGNQFIDEIEIVAQQRSLKAFNLDPEQWGCNVQPYSGSPANFAVYTGLVEPHGRIMGLDLFDGGHLTHGFYTPKKKISATSIFFESLPYKVNTETGLIDYDKLAESARLFKPRLIIAGTTCYSRCLDYARFRQICDETDSIMFADMSHISGLIAGG
;
A
#
# COMPACT_ATOMS: atom_id res chain seq x y z
N MET A 1 10.61 11.62 23.41
CA MET A 1 9.15 11.76 23.50
C MET A 1 8.64 10.52 24.22
N SER A 2 8.05 10.61 25.41
CA SER A 2 7.39 9.42 25.97
C SER A 2 6.18 9.12 25.11
N LEU A 3 5.99 7.86 24.72
CA LEU A 3 4.78 7.45 24.02
C LEU A 3 3.60 7.69 24.95
N LEU A 4 2.54 8.34 24.44
CA LEU A 4 1.30 8.49 25.20
C LEU A 4 0.66 7.11 25.33
N ARG A 5 0.80 6.50 26.50
CA ARG A 5 0.21 5.21 26.83
C ARG A 5 -1.05 5.41 27.66
N TYR A 6 -2.05 4.56 27.42
CA TYR A 6 -3.26 4.52 28.25
C TYR A 6 -2.98 4.01 29.67
N TYR A 7 -1.94 3.18 29.85
CA TYR A 7 -1.61 2.53 31.13
C TYR A 7 -0.16 2.80 31.55
N GLY A 8 0.07 2.83 32.86
CA GLY A 8 1.42 2.94 33.44
C GLY A 8 2.23 1.64 33.33
N GLY A 9 3.53 1.71 33.64
CA GLY A 9 4.42 0.54 33.69
C GLY A 9 5.05 0.11 32.36
N ASN A 10 4.95 0.93 31.31
CA ASN A 10 5.42 0.59 29.96
C ASN A 10 6.90 0.91 29.67
N GLN A 11 7.71 1.27 30.68
CA GLN A 11 9.09 1.74 30.50
C GLN A 11 9.94 0.85 29.56
N PHE A 12 9.90 -0.46 29.73
CA PHE A 12 10.65 -1.40 28.86
C PHE A 12 9.98 -1.63 27.51
N ILE A 13 8.65 -1.56 27.45
CA ILE A 13 7.91 -1.72 26.18
C ILE A 13 8.12 -0.51 25.28
N ASP A 14 8.20 0.69 25.87
CA ASP A 14 8.55 1.91 25.15
C ASP A 14 9.96 1.82 24.56
N GLU A 15 10.93 1.33 25.32
CA GLU A 15 12.29 1.08 24.81
C GLU A 15 12.28 0.10 23.61
N ILE A 16 11.56 -1.02 23.73
CA ILE A 16 11.45 -2.03 22.66
C ILE A 16 10.82 -1.42 21.40
N GLU A 17 9.71 -0.70 21.54
CA GLU A 17 9.00 -0.11 20.41
C GLU A 17 9.84 0.97 19.72
N ILE A 18 10.49 1.85 20.48
CA ILE A 18 11.37 2.89 19.94
C ILE A 18 12.54 2.26 19.17
N VAL A 19 13.16 1.20 19.72
CA VAL A 19 14.25 0.49 19.03
C VAL A 19 13.76 -0.16 17.74
N ALA A 20 12.56 -0.76 17.75
CA ALA A 20 11.97 -1.34 16.54
C ALA A 20 11.72 -0.27 15.46
N GLN A 21 11.13 0.86 15.82
CA GLN A 21 10.90 1.98 14.90
C GLN A 21 12.22 2.50 14.29
N GLN A 22 13.22 2.74 15.14
CA GLN A 22 14.54 3.22 14.70
C GLN A 22 15.24 2.24 13.76
N ARG A 23 15.20 0.94 14.08
CA ARG A 23 15.79 -0.10 13.24
C ARG A 23 15.05 -0.25 11.91
N SER A 24 13.73 -0.11 11.90
CA SER A 24 12.95 -0.11 10.65
C SER A 24 13.37 1.03 9.73
N LEU A 25 13.45 2.26 10.23
CA LEU A 25 13.90 3.40 9.41
C LEU A 25 15.33 3.20 8.89
N LYS A 26 16.24 2.73 9.77
CA LYS A 26 17.62 2.45 9.40
C LYS A 26 17.74 1.35 8.33
N ALA A 27 16.93 0.29 8.42
CA ALA A 27 16.97 -0.82 7.48
C ALA A 27 16.65 -0.41 6.03
N PHE A 28 15.88 0.66 5.85
CA PHE A 28 15.53 1.21 4.54
C PHE A 28 16.25 2.53 4.23
N ASN A 29 17.29 2.87 5.00
CA ASN A 29 18.09 4.10 4.85
C ASN A 29 17.23 5.38 4.80
N LEU A 30 16.23 5.47 5.68
CA LEU A 30 15.28 6.58 5.72
C LEU A 30 15.67 7.65 6.75
N ASP A 31 15.50 8.91 6.35
CA ASP A 31 15.64 10.07 7.22
C ASP A 31 14.44 10.15 8.19
N PRO A 32 14.64 10.09 9.52
CA PRO A 32 13.56 10.15 10.50
C PRO A 32 12.82 11.50 10.54
N GLU A 33 13.35 12.57 9.93
CA GLU A 33 12.62 13.84 9.79
C GLU A 33 11.56 13.78 8.69
N GLN A 34 11.73 12.89 7.71
CA GLN A 34 10.83 12.72 6.57
C GLN A 34 9.93 11.48 6.71
N TRP A 35 10.41 10.46 7.44
CA TRP A 35 9.76 9.17 7.54
C TRP A 35 9.51 8.75 8.99
N GLY A 36 8.28 8.33 9.25
CA GLY A 36 7.90 7.60 10.47
C GLY A 36 7.66 6.12 10.17
N CYS A 37 7.60 5.31 11.23
CA CYS A 37 7.24 3.90 11.12
C CYS A 37 6.28 3.51 12.24
N ASN A 38 5.13 2.94 11.88
CA ASN A 38 4.27 2.24 12.83
C ASN A 38 4.56 0.74 12.75
N VAL A 39 5.03 0.16 13.86
CA VAL A 39 5.46 -1.25 13.96
C VAL A 39 4.41 -2.14 14.64
N GLN A 40 3.20 -1.65 14.85
CA GLN A 40 2.12 -2.34 15.55
C GLN A 40 1.14 -3.17 14.69
N PRO A 41 1.03 -3.02 13.35
CA PRO A 41 0.11 -3.86 12.58
C PRO A 41 0.39 -5.35 12.76
N TYR A 42 -0.67 -6.11 13.05
CA TYR A 42 -0.54 -7.54 13.35
C TYR A 42 -0.07 -8.40 12.17
N SER A 43 -0.33 -7.95 10.95
CA SER A 43 0.11 -8.59 9.71
C SER A 43 -0.04 -7.62 8.52
N GLY A 44 0.33 -8.05 7.31
CA GLY A 44 0.23 -7.23 6.09
C GLY A 44 -1.21 -6.83 5.75
N SER A 45 -2.18 -7.75 5.87
CA SER A 45 -3.58 -7.44 5.55
C SER A 45 -4.19 -6.37 6.45
N PRO A 46 -4.08 -6.47 7.80
CA PRO A 46 -4.47 -5.37 8.69
C PRO A 46 -3.69 -4.08 8.48
N ALA A 47 -2.40 -4.14 8.13
CA ALA A 47 -1.59 -2.94 7.85
C ALA A 47 -2.18 -2.14 6.68
N ASN A 48 -2.44 -2.81 5.56
CA ASN A 48 -3.08 -2.20 4.39
C ASN A 48 -4.45 -1.62 4.74
N PHE A 49 -5.28 -2.36 5.46
CA PHE A 49 -6.61 -1.90 5.85
C PHE A 49 -6.57 -0.68 6.79
N ALA A 50 -5.59 -0.60 7.69
CA ALA A 50 -5.38 0.54 8.57
C ALA A 50 -4.99 1.80 7.77
N VAL A 51 -4.12 1.67 6.75
CA VAL A 51 -3.77 2.77 5.84
C VAL A 51 -5.01 3.31 5.14
N TYR A 52 -5.84 2.44 4.56
CA TYR A 52 -7.06 2.87 3.88
C TYR A 52 -8.04 3.54 4.84
N THR A 53 -8.21 2.99 6.04
CA THR A 53 -9.10 3.57 7.05
C THR A 53 -8.65 4.98 7.45
N GLY A 54 -7.34 5.21 7.57
CA GLY A 54 -6.79 6.51 7.95
C GLY A 54 -6.72 7.56 6.84
N LEU A 55 -6.64 7.15 5.57
CA LEU A 55 -6.36 8.07 4.45
C LEU A 55 -7.44 8.12 3.36
N VAL A 56 -8.23 7.06 3.21
CA VAL A 56 -9.19 6.91 2.11
C VAL A 56 -10.63 7.16 2.56
N GLU A 57 -10.94 6.85 3.82
CA GLU A 57 -12.29 6.93 4.42
C GLU A 57 -13.29 5.95 3.78
N PRO A 58 -14.42 5.62 4.46
CA PRO A 58 -15.42 4.70 3.92
C PRO A 58 -15.92 5.14 2.53
N HIS A 59 -16.05 4.17 1.61
CA HIS A 59 -16.41 4.38 0.20
C HIS A 59 -15.44 5.22 -0.63
N GLY A 60 -14.29 5.62 -0.06
CA GLY A 60 -13.23 6.24 -0.84
C GLY A 60 -12.68 5.27 -1.89
N ARG A 61 -12.12 5.85 -2.95
CA ARG A 61 -11.75 5.11 -4.16
C ARG A 61 -10.31 4.62 -4.12
N ILE A 62 -10.10 3.33 -4.41
CA ILE A 62 -8.79 2.69 -4.39
C ILE A 62 -8.53 2.01 -5.74
N MET A 63 -7.32 2.15 -6.27
CA MET A 63 -6.87 1.34 -7.41
C MET A 63 -5.70 0.43 -7.03
N GLY A 64 -5.80 -0.84 -7.38
CA GLY A 64 -4.77 -1.86 -7.15
C GLY A 64 -4.66 -2.81 -8.34
N LEU A 65 -3.57 -3.58 -8.42
CA LEU A 65 -3.40 -4.57 -9.48
C LEU A 65 -4.47 -5.66 -9.36
N ASP A 66 -5.08 -6.06 -10.48
CA ASP A 66 -6.06 -7.16 -10.52
C ASP A 66 -5.45 -8.44 -9.89
N LEU A 67 -6.27 -9.16 -9.11
CA LEU A 67 -5.81 -10.37 -8.42
C LEU A 67 -5.28 -11.42 -9.39
N PHE A 68 -5.90 -11.57 -10.57
CA PHE A 68 -5.49 -12.55 -11.57
C PHE A 68 -4.26 -12.10 -12.37
N ASP A 69 -3.92 -10.81 -12.30
CA ASP A 69 -2.76 -10.21 -12.97
C ASP A 69 -1.56 -10.09 -12.02
N GLY A 70 -1.64 -10.66 -10.81
CA GLY A 70 -0.55 -10.71 -9.84
C GLY A 70 -0.71 -9.79 -8.63
N GLY A 71 -1.87 -9.14 -8.46
CA GLY A 71 -2.21 -8.34 -7.29
C GLY A 71 -2.39 -9.15 -6.00
N HIS A 72 -2.78 -8.49 -4.91
CA HIS A 72 -3.10 -9.13 -3.64
C HIS A 72 -4.57 -8.90 -3.25
N LEU A 73 -5.18 -9.82 -2.50
CA LEU A 73 -6.59 -9.70 -2.06
C LEU A 73 -6.87 -8.37 -1.33
N THR A 74 -5.91 -7.84 -0.59
CA THR A 74 -6.08 -6.60 0.19
C THR A 74 -6.04 -5.34 -0.67
N HIS A 75 -5.70 -5.44 -1.95
CA HIS A 75 -5.70 -4.32 -2.88
C HIS A 75 -7.09 -4.05 -3.48
N GLY A 76 -8.04 -4.93 -3.17
CA GLY A 76 -9.41 -4.90 -3.69
C GLY A 76 -9.66 -6.12 -4.57
N PHE A 77 -10.71 -6.88 -4.25
CA PHE A 77 -11.14 -8.01 -5.06
C PHE A 77 -12.64 -8.20 -4.97
N TYR A 78 -13.29 -8.21 -6.12
CA TYR A 78 -14.71 -8.44 -6.28
C TYR A 78 -14.96 -9.13 -7.63
N THR A 79 -16.08 -9.82 -7.70
CA THR A 79 -16.64 -10.41 -8.91
C THR A 79 -17.86 -9.59 -9.34
N PRO A 80 -18.41 -9.81 -10.55
CA PRO A 80 -19.63 -9.13 -10.97
C PRO A 80 -20.84 -9.32 -10.03
N LYS A 81 -20.82 -10.36 -9.18
CA LYS A 81 -21.93 -10.71 -8.28
C LYS A 81 -21.64 -10.43 -6.80
N LYS A 82 -20.37 -10.27 -6.41
CA LYS A 82 -19.99 -10.25 -4.99
C LYS A 82 -18.66 -9.56 -4.74
N LYS A 83 -18.63 -8.66 -3.76
CA LYS A 83 -17.41 -8.11 -3.15
C LYS A 83 -16.80 -9.17 -2.21
N ILE A 84 -15.55 -9.56 -2.45
CA ILE A 84 -14.89 -10.69 -1.75
C ILE A 84 -13.93 -10.18 -0.67
N SER A 85 -13.06 -9.24 -1.04
CA SER A 85 -12.13 -8.60 -0.11
C SER A 85 -12.86 -7.59 0.78
N ALA A 86 -12.46 -7.51 2.05
CA ALA A 86 -12.91 -6.44 2.94
C ALA A 86 -12.63 -5.05 2.34
N THR A 87 -11.51 -4.89 1.61
CA THR A 87 -11.20 -3.63 0.92
C THR A 87 -12.32 -3.23 -0.03
N SER A 88 -12.82 -4.16 -0.87
CA SER A 88 -13.91 -3.85 -1.80
C SER A 88 -15.27 -3.71 -1.12
N ILE A 89 -15.45 -4.26 0.08
CA ILE A 89 -16.67 -4.12 0.87
C ILE A 89 -16.77 -2.70 1.46
N PHE A 90 -15.71 -2.20 2.08
CA PHE A 90 -15.71 -0.92 2.80
C PHE A 90 -15.25 0.28 1.96
N PHE A 91 -14.51 0.02 0.87
CA PHE A 91 -14.01 1.02 -0.08
C PHE A 91 -14.48 0.68 -1.50
N GLU A 92 -14.45 1.66 -2.40
CA GLU A 92 -14.74 1.43 -3.81
C GLU A 92 -13.44 1.16 -4.57
N SER A 93 -13.18 -0.13 -4.85
CA SER A 93 -11.97 -0.55 -5.56
C SER A 93 -12.20 -0.68 -7.07
N LEU A 94 -11.25 -0.23 -7.90
CA LEU A 94 -11.19 -0.53 -9.33
C LEU A 94 -9.80 -1.11 -9.70
N PRO A 95 -9.72 -2.31 -10.31
CA PRO A 95 -8.42 -2.88 -10.65
C PRO A 95 -7.78 -2.19 -11.87
N TYR A 96 -6.46 -2.07 -11.85
CA TYR A 96 -5.66 -1.92 -13.08
C TYR A 96 -5.03 -3.27 -13.46
N LYS A 97 -4.58 -3.39 -14.70
CA LYS A 97 -4.25 -4.69 -15.32
C LYS A 97 -2.88 -4.71 -15.97
N VAL A 98 -2.41 -5.90 -16.27
CA VAL A 98 -1.29 -6.11 -17.19
C VAL A 98 -1.76 -6.10 -18.64
N ASN A 99 -0.86 -5.73 -19.54
CA ASN A 99 -1.00 -6.03 -20.95
C ASN A 99 -0.75 -7.53 -21.15
N THR A 100 -1.76 -8.25 -21.66
CA THR A 100 -1.74 -9.72 -21.77
C THR A 100 -0.73 -10.27 -22.77
N GLU A 101 -0.25 -9.46 -23.71
CA GLU A 101 0.74 -9.86 -24.70
C GLU A 101 2.16 -9.78 -24.13
N THR A 102 2.44 -8.75 -23.33
CA THR A 102 3.77 -8.50 -22.75
C THR A 102 3.94 -9.04 -21.33
N GLY A 103 2.82 -9.25 -20.61
CA GLY A 103 2.81 -9.56 -19.18
C GLY A 103 3.24 -8.38 -18.29
N LEU A 104 3.36 -7.16 -18.82
CA LEU A 104 3.76 -5.97 -18.08
C LEU A 104 2.54 -5.14 -17.65
N ILE A 105 2.62 -4.44 -16.52
CA ILE A 105 1.55 -3.50 -16.11
C ILE A 105 1.31 -2.49 -17.24
N ASP A 106 0.05 -2.30 -17.61
CA ASP A 106 -0.36 -1.33 -18.63
C ASP A 106 -0.53 0.05 -17.98
N TYR A 107 0.59 0.76 -17.80
CA TYR A 107 0.63 2.06 -17.11
C TYR A 107 -0.19 3.14 -17.81
N ASP A 108 -0.34 3.07 -19.13
CA ASP A 108 -1.12 4.05 -19.87
C ASP A 108 -2.62 3.84 -19.66
N LYS A 109 -3.09 2.59 -19.67
CA LYS A 109 -4.47 2.29 -19.26
C LYS A 109 -4.74 2.56 -17.79
N LEU A 110 -3.76 2.34 -16.91
CA LEU A 110 -3.86 2.77 -15.53
C LEU A 110 -4.07 4.29 -15.46
N ALA A 111 -3.26 5.08 -16.17
CA ALA A 111 -3.39 6.55 -16.18
C ALA A 111 -4.74 7.02 -16.73
N GLU A 112 -5.22 6.43 -17.82
CA GLU A 112 -6.55 6.69 -18.39
C GLU A 112 -7.66 6.36 -17.38
N SER A 113 -7.62 5.16 -16.81
CA SER A 113 -8.62 4.69 -15.85
C SER A 113 -8.62 5.54 -14.58
N ALA A 114 -7.45 5.96 -14.10
CA ALA A 114 -7.30 6.81 -12.92
C ALA A 114 -7.94 8.20 -13.14
N ARG A 115 -7.79 8.80 -14.32
CA ARG A 115 -8.46 10.08 -14.65
C ARG A 115 -9.99 9.99 -14.58
N LEU A 116 -10.55 8.88 -15.04
CA LEU A 116 -11.99 8.64 -15.03
C LEU A 116 -12.50 8.25 -13.64
N PHE A 117 -11.79 7.34 -12.99
CA PHE A 117 -12.18 6.79 -11.70
C PHE A 117 -11.90 7.75 -10.54
N LYS A 118 -10.91 8.63 -10.64
CA LYS A 118 -10.48 9.59 -9.61
C LYS A 118 -10.21 8.89 -8.27
N PRO A 119 -9.20 8.01 -8.20
CA PRO A 119 -8.88 7.31 -6.96
C PRO A 119 -8.39 8.29 -5.90
N ARG A 120 -8.69 8.01 -4.63
CA ARG A 120 -8.05 8.67 -3.49
C ARG A 120 -6.66 8.10 -3.25
N LEU A 121 -6.46 6.81 -3.55
CA LEU A 121 -5.20 6.10 -3.34
C LEU A 121 -4.95 5.08 -4.47
N ILE A 122 -3.72 5.04 -4.97
CA ILE A 122 -3.25 4.05 -5.94
C ILE A 122 -2.17 3.19 -5.28
N ILE A 123 -2.33 1.88 -5.37
CA ILE A 123 -1.45 0.88 -4.77
C ILE A 123 -0.43 0.43 -5.81
N ALA A 124 0.86 0.60 -5.51
CA ALA A 124 1.99 0.04 -6.26
C ALA A 124 2.56 -1.16 -5.48
N GLY A 125 2.00 -2.35 -5.69
CA GLY A 125 2.42 -3.56 -4.99
C GLY A 125 1.81 -4.81 -5.58
N THR A 126 2.49 -5.94 -5.40
CA THR A 126 2.17 -7.19 -6.12
C THR A 126 2.49 -8.42 -5.27
N THR A 127 1.75 -9.50 -5.50
CA THR A 127 2.04 -10.85 -4.95
C THR A 127 2.82 -11.69 -5.96
N CYS A 128 2.41 -11.66 -7.23
CA CYS A 128 2.91 -12.54 -8.29
C CYS A 128 3.22 -11.74 -9.55
N TYR A 129 4.26 -10.91 -9.49
CA TYR A 129 4.74 -10.11 -10.61
C TYR A 129 6.26 -10.12 -10.61
N SER A 130 6.88 -10.50 -11.72
CA SER A 130 8.33 -10.81 -11.79
C SER A 130 9.20 -9.65 -12.23
N ARG A 131 8.63 -8.45 -12.39
CA ARG A 131 9.34 -7.24 -12.83
C ARG A 131 9.30 -6.18 -11.75
N CYS A 132 10.31 -5.31 -11.76
CA CYS A 132 10.28 -4.11 -10.92
C CYS A 132 9.12 -3.21 -11.36
N LEU A 133 8.50 -2.55 -10.39
CA LEU A 133 7.47 -1.55 -10.66
C LEU A 133 8.14 -0.25 -11.09
N ASP A 134 7.51 0.44 -12.04
CA ASP A 134 7.90 1.80 -12.40
C ASP A 134 7.26 2.79 -11.41
N TYR A 135 7.92 2.95 -10.26
CA TYR A 135 7.46 3.85 -9.21
C TYR A 135 7.40 5.32 -9.66
N ALA A 136 8.26 5.72 -10.61
CA ALA A 136 8.23 7.08 -11.16
C ALA A 136 6.95 7.31 -11.98
N ARG A 137 6.56 6.33 -12.80
CA ARG A 137 5.30 6.38 -13.54
C ARG A 137 4.09 6.35 -12.62
N PHE A 138 4.08 5.54 -11.56
CA PHE A 138 3.03 5.57 -10.54
C PHE A 138 2.92 6.95 -9.87
N ARG A 139 4.05 7.55 -9.47
CA ARG A 139 4.08 8.89 -8.84
C ARG A 139 3.48 9.94 -9.77
N GLN A 140 3.89 9.95 -11.04
CA GLN A 140 3.34 10.86 -12.04
C GLN A 140 1.81 10.74 -12.13
N ILE A 141 1.28 9.51 -12.23
CA ILE A 141 -0.17 9.29 -12.32
C ILE A 141 -0.87 9.78 -11.05
N CYS A 142 -0.30 9.52 -9.87
CA CYS A 142 -0.84 9.99 -8.60
C CYS A 142 -0.84 11.52 -8.49
N ASP A 143 0.20 12.21 -8.98
CA ASP A 143 0.24 13.67 -9.04
C ASP A 143 -0.81 14.23 -10.00
N GLU A 144 -1.00 13.58 -11.16
CA GLU A 144 -2.01 13.97 -12.16
C GLU A 144 -3.45 13.85 -11.64
N THR A 145 -3.73 12.91 -10.73
CA THR A 145 -5.07 12.64 -10.21
C THR A 145 -5.30 13.07 -8.76
N ASP A 146 -4.33 13.77 -8.15
CA ASP A 146 -4.34 14.14 -6.73
C ASP A 146 -4.61 12.94 -5.79
N SER A 147 -3.92 11.84 -6.09
CA SER A 147 -4.04 10.57 -5.37
C SER A 147 -2.83 10.31 -4.48
N ILE A 148 -3.06 9.60 -3.39
CA ILE A 148 -1.99 9.07 -2.55
C ILE A 148 -1.35 7.87 -3.26
N MET A 149 -0.03 7.86 -3.35
CA MET A 149 0.73 6.70 -3.80
C MET A 149 1.04 5.81 -2.59
N PHE A 150 0.63 4.55 -2.63
CA PHE A 150 0.89 3.59 -1.55
C PHE A 150 1.64 2.37 -2.09
N ALA A 151 2.87 2.14 -1.61
CA ALA A 151 3.67 0.99 -2.02
C ALA A 151 3.47 -0.19 -1.06
N ASP A 152 2.91 -1.30 -1.55
CA ASP A 152 2.90 -2.58 -0.82
C ASP A 152 4.09 -3.42 -1.30
N MET A 153 5.19 -3.29 -0.57
CA MET A 153 6.46 -3.95 -0.87
C MET A 153 6.64 -5.31 -0.16
N SER A 154 5.57 -5.94 0.31
CA SER A 154 5.62 -7.16 1.13
C SER A 154 6.54 -8.25 0.56
N HIS A 155 6.44 -8.55 -0.73
CA HIS A 155 7.25 -9.58 -1.41
C HIS A 155 8.72 -9.20 -1.69
N ILE A 156 9.06 -7.91 -1.66
CA ILE A 156 10.38 -7.41 -2.06
C ILE A 156 11.09 -6.61 -0.97
N SER A 157 10.48 -6.46 0.21
CA SER A 157 11.00 -5.67 1.33
C SER A 157 12.44 -6.03 1.71
N GLY A 158 12.79 -7.32 1.75
CA GLY A 158 14.15 -7.78 2.02
C GLY A 158 15.14 -7.45 0.89
N LEU A 159 14.69 -7.46 -0.36
CA LEU A 159 15.52 -7.03 -1.50
C LEU A 159 15.79 -5.53 -1.42
N ILE A 160 14.76 -4.72 -1.14
CA ILE A 160 14.90 -3.26 -0.99
C ILE A 160 15.84 -2.92 0.16
N ALA A 161 15.71 -3.57 1.31
CA ALA A 161 16.60 -3.35 2.45
C ALA A 161 18.05 -3.78 2.17
N GLY A 162 18.26 -4.68 1.21
CA GLY A 162 19.58 -5.14 0.77
C GLY A 162 20.31 -4.17 -0.17
N GLY A 163 19.59 -3.19 -0.76
CA GLY A 163 20.09 -2.32 -1.83
C GLY A 163 20.22 -3.01 -3.18
#